data_AF-A0A812NIW9-F1
#
_entry.id   AF-A0A812NIW9-F1
#
_cell.length_a   1.000
_cell.length_b   1.000
_cell.length_c   1.000
_cell.angle_alpha   90.00
_cell.angle_beta   90.00
_cell.angle_gamma   90.00
#
_symmetry.space_group_name_H-M   'P 1'
#
loop_
_entity.id
_entity.type
_entity.pdbx_description
1 polymer ?
#
loop_
_entity_poly.entity_id
_entity_poly.type
_entity_poly.pdbx_seq_one_letter_code
_entity_poly.pdbx_strand_id
1 'polypeptide(L)'
;MPMSSRQRVQECVAWAMLVPNIPALHALKMLFSGPGYSQTYRNTWVGWYSAGGYIMDSAGVMLSGRDGKTPDYDTAALVGVRFEDTGGGFVEFELYSKYRQRSLLSIVNDCMGTDRENDGSPAWRSGHCRVGKASSTFGVVRPSPEMVIGYAGSNLEPLNWILFKVQESAAQRRLPFAYGTQNSTNPGFAGRVYIYGVQYAVERAGMWKSVTRPCQLDGDGCVTSHNFPRYYGTQEHCSIEIEPSLATPLNVTDFKTESNHDILTVNGKVYSGSTGPQGITPLEAIVWRSDNSVSKRGWRLCPSTVGSAIGSIEDPPSGVHVFLPVIFLAMICLACYSGPTMLRTWRRWHAQRVRLRNDLDHDGVCGDLTVDATELTLDQSQQAQLLRDGHSEFAN
;
A
#
# COMPACT_ATOMS: atom_id res chain seq x y z
N MET A 1 -7.35 13.21 -42.27
CA MET A 1 -8.29 14.19 -41.67
C MET A 1 -7.79 14.54 -40.29
N PRO A 2 -7.74 15.82 -39.88
CA PRO A 2 -7.32 16.18 -38.53
C PRO A 2 -8.37 15.70 -37.51
N MET A 3 -7.91 15.02 -36.46
CA MET A 3 -8.79 14.50 -35.39
C MET A 3 -9.63 15.61 -34.77
N SER A 4 -10.92 15.30 -34.57
CA SER A 4 -11.84 16.19 -33.88
C SER A 4 -11.39 16.44 -32.43
N SER A 5 -11.78 17.56 -31.84
CA SER A 5 -11.54 17.86 -30.42
C SER A 5 -12.11 16.78 -29.49
N ARG A 6 -13.23 16.14 -29.87
CA ARG A 6 -13.79 14.99 -29.14
C ARG A 6 -12.88 13.76 -29.15
N GLN A 7 -12.25 13.44 -30.27
CA GLN A 7 -11.33 12.31 -30.38
C GLN A 7 -10.06 12.52 -29.54
N ARG A 8 -9.54 13.75 -29.50
CA ARG A 8 -8.38 14.08 -28.65
C ARG A 8 -8.67 13.99 -27.15
N VAL A 9 -9.87 14.37 -26.72
CA VAL A 9 -10.30 14.20 -25.32
C VAL A 9 -10.49 12.72 -24.99
N GLN A 10 -11.06 11.92 -25.90
CA GLN A 10 -11.18 10.48 -25.71
C GLN A 10 -9.82 9.77 -25.68
N GLU A 11 -8.84 10.22 -26.47
CA GLU A 11 -7.46 9.70 -26.42
C GLU A 11 -6.74 10.13 -25.14
N CYS A 12 -6.90 11.36 -24.65
CA CYS A 12 -6.35 11.76 -23.34
C CYS A 12 -6.98 10.97 -22.17
N VAL A 13 -8.28 10.69 -22.22
CA VAL A 13 -8.96 9.84 -21.22
C VAL A 13 -8.50 8.38 -21.36
N ALA A 14 -8.33 7.88 -22.58
CA ALA A 14 -7.78 6.54 -22.82
C ALA A 14 -6.32 6.44 -22.35
N TRP A 15 -5.50 7.47 -22.53
CA TRP A 15 -4.13 7.53 -22.01
C TRP A 15 -4.07 7.62 -20.48
N ALA A 16 -4.98 8.37 -19.85
CA ALA A 16 -5.12 8.40 -18.39
C ALA A 16 -5.61 7.04 -17.82
N MET A 17 -6.34 6.25 -18.61
CA MET A 17 -6.75 4.88 -18.28
C MET A 17 -5.71 3.81 -18.64
N LEU A 18 -4.67 4.18 -19.41
CA LEU A 18 -3.57 3.32 -19.85
C LEU A 18 -2.29 3.48 -19.02
N VAL A 19 -2.35 4.20 -17.88
CA VAL A 19 -1.30 4.04 -16.86
C VAL A 19 -1.27 2.54 -16.55
N PRO A 20 -0.17 1.82 -16.87
CA PRO A 20 -0.09 0.41 -16.52
C PRO A 20 -0.34 0.34 -15.03
N ASN A 21 -1.29 -0.52 -14.61
CA ASN A 21 -1.55 -0.84 -13.21
C ASN A 21 -0.21 -0.92 -12.49
N ILE A 22 0.18 0.15 -11.80
CA ILE A 22 1.29 0.08 -10.87
C ILE A 22 0.79 -0.94 -9.85
N PRO A 23 1.43 -2.10 -9.71
CA PRO A 23 1.00 -3.06 -8.70
C PRO A 23 1.04 -2.31 -7.37
N ALA A 24 -0.13 -2.01 -6.82
CA ALA A 24 -0.21 -1.25 -5.59
C ALA A 24 0.63 -1.98 -4.55
N LEU A 25 1.67 -1.31 -4.03
CA LEU A 25 2.51 -1.92 -3.02
C LEU A 25 1.64 -2.19 -1.80
N HIS A 26 1.61 -3.45 -1.40
CA HIS A 26 0.74 -3.89 -0.33
C HIS A 26 1.51 -3.94 0.99
N ALA A 27 1.15 -3.08 1.93
CA ALA A 27 1.69 -3.09 3.28
C ALA A 27 0.86 -4.02 4.18
N LEU A 28 1.48 -4.56 5.22
CA LEU A 28 0.81 -5.42 6.18
C LEU A 28 0.69 -4.76 7.53
N LYS A 29 -0.49 -4.90 8.11
CA LYS A 29 -0.73 -4.56 9.51
C LYS A 29 -1.14 -5.82 10.25
N MET A 30 -0.45 -6.15 11.33
CA MET A 30 -0.90 -7.22 12.21
C MET A 30 -2.23 -6.79 12.82
N LEU A 31 -3.29 -7.56 12.61
CA LEU A 31 -4.63 -7.33 13.17
C LEU A 31 -4.87 -8.18 14.42
N PHE A 32 -4.32 -9.40 14.42
CA PHE A 32 -4.49 -10.35 15.51
C PHE A 32 -3.25 -11.24 15.63
N SER A 33 -2.93 -11.62 16.87
CA SER A 33 -1.91 -12.61 17.17
C SER A 33 -2.30 -13.41 18.41
N GLY A 34 -2.17 -14.74 18.35
CA GLY A 34 -2.46 -15.57 19.51
C GLY A 34 -2.04 -17.03 19.35
N PRO A 35 -2.23 -17.87 20.38
CA PRO A 35 -2.02 -19.30 20.30
C PRO A 35 -3.07 -19.97 19.43
N GLY A 36 -2.63 -20.88 18.58
CA GLY A 36 -3.47 -21.90 17.99
C GLY A 36 -4.00 -22.86 19.05
N TYR A 37 -5.08 -23.55 18.72
CA TYR A 37 -5.85 -24.40 19.62
C TYR A 37 -6.32 -23.71 20.92
N SER A 38 -6.38 -22.38 20.93
CA SER A 38 -6.79 -21.60 22.09
C SER A 38 -8.31 -21.58 22.26
N GLN A 39 -8.78 -21.95 23.46
CA GLN A 39 -10.20 -21.85 23.84
C GLN A 39 -10.66 -20.41 24.12
N THR A 40 -9.71 -19.48 24.27
CA THR A 40 -10.01 -18.06 24.51
C THR A 40 -10.58 -17.40 23.26
N TYR A 41 -9.93 -17.62 22.12
CA TYR A 41 -10.22 -16.92 20.85
C TYR A 41 -11.22 -17.68 19.96
N ARG A 42 -12.08 -18.50 20.57
CA ARG A 42 -13.17 -19.21 19.88
C ARG A 42 -14.18 -18.25 19.23
N ASN A 43 -15.13 -18.82 18.49
CA ASN A 43 -16.15 -18.07 17.78
C ASN A 43 -16.97 -17.12 18.68
N THR A 44 -17.15 -17.41 19.97
CA THR A 44 -17.85 -16.54 20.93
C THR A 44 -16.96 -15.49 21.60
N TRP A 45 -15.67 -15.39 21.25
CA TRP A 45 -14.81 -14.37 21.83
C TRP A 45 -15.27 -12.96 21.45
N VAL A 46 -15.60 -12.15 22.46
CA VAL A 46 -16.17 -10.79 22.29
C VAL A 46 -15.25 -9.87 21.47
N GLY A 47 -13.93 -10.09 21.53
CA GLY A 47 -12.95 -9.27 20.81
C GLY A 47 -13.05 -9.34 19.28
N TRP A 48 -13.71 -10.36 18.73
CA TRP A 48 -14.04 -10.42 17.29
C TRP A 48 -15.10 -9.40 16.88
N TYR A 49 -15.94 -8.96 17.81
CA TYR A 49 -17.18 -8.22 17.54
C TYR A 49 -17.21 -6.82 18.13
N SER A 50 -16.35 -6.55 19.10
CA SER A 50 -16.33 -5.29 19.85
C SER A 50 -14.99 -4.60 19.71
N ALA A 51 -14.99 -3.27 19.61
CA ALA A 51 -13.77 -2.49 19.59
C ALA A 51 -12.99 -2.56 20.92
N GLY A 52 -11.68 -2.36 20.90
CA GLY A 52 -10.84 -2.37 22.12
C GLY A 52 -10.29 -3.73 22.54
N GLY A 53 -9.68 -3.79 23.74
CA GLY A 53 -9.02 -5.02 24.24
C GLY A 53 -7.67 -5.30 23.58
N TYR A 54 -6.93 -4.24 23.26
CA TYR A 54 -5.71 -4.32 22.45
C TYR A 54 -4.52 -4.91 23.20
N ILE A 55 -3.66 -5.59 22.44
CA ILE A 55 -2.36 -6.07 22.90
C ILE A 55 -1.24 -5.05 22.72
N MET A 56 -1.57 -3.83 22.30
CA MET A 56 -0.63 -2.71 22.19
C MET A 56 -0.97 -1.64 23.22
N ASP A 57 0.04 -0.90 23.67
CA ASP A 57 -0.16 0.33 24.45
C ASP A 57 -0.57 1.51 23.55
N SER A 58 -0.81 2.66 24.18
CA SER A 58 -1.17 3.91 23.48
C SER A 58 -0.07 4.44 22.56
N ALA A 59 1.17 3.95 22.70
CA ALA A 59 2.30 4.31 21.85
C ALA A 59 2.48 3.31 20.68
N GLY A 60 1.59 2.33 20.52
CA GLY A 60 1.66 1.32 19.47
C GLY A 60 2.68 0.22 19.74
N VAL A 61 3.19 0.10 20.96
CA VAL A 61 4.16 -0.93 21.35
C VAL A 61 3.41 -2.18 21.81
N MET A 62 3.82 -3.33 21.28
CA MET A 62 3.28 -4.64 21.67
C MET A 62 3.59 -4.92 23.13
N LEU A 63 2.54 -5.17 23.90
CA LEU A 63 2.64 -5.52 25.31
C LEU A 63 3.12 -6.98 25.43
N SER A 64 4.28 -7.15 26.08
CA SER A 64 4.91 -8.46 26.23
C SER A 64 3.96 -9.48 26.85
N GLY A 65 3.90 -10.68 26.25
CA GLY A 65 3.07 -11.79 26.73
C GLY A 65 1.57 -11.63 26.53
N ARG A 66 1.10 -10.64 25.74
CA ARG A 66 -0.32 -10.46 25.43
C ARG A 66 -0.68 -11.01 24.05
N ASP A 67 -1.77 -11.76 24.00
CA ASP A 67 -2.37 -12.31 22.80
C ASP A 67 -3.76 -11.68 22.58
N GLY A 68 -4.14 -11.49 21.32
CA GLY A 68 -5.39 -10.86 20.96
C GLY A 68 -5.23 -9.90 19.78
N LYS A 69 -6.06 -8.87 19.82
CA LYS A 69 -6.26 -7.92 18.73
C LYS A 69 -5.31 -6.72 18.85
N THR A 70 -4.91 -6.14 17.72
CA THR A 70 -4.27 -4.82 17.63
C THR A 70 -5.31 -3.73 17.26
N PRO A 71 -5.02 -2.43 17.44
CA PRO A 71 -5.91 -1.37 17.00
C PRO A 71 -6.28 -1.43 15.51
N ASP A 72 -5.37 -1.91 14.67
CA ASP A 72 -5.57 -2.01 13.22
C ASP A 72 -6.73 -2.94 12.82
N TYR A 73 -7.07 -3.95 13.64
CA TYR A 73 -8.26 -4.77 13.37
C TYR A 73 -9.54 -3.92 13.34
N ASP A 74 -9.60 -2.88 14.18
CA ASP A 74 -10.77 -2.03 14.35
C ASP A 74 -10.80 -0.88 13.35
N THR A 75 -9.64 -0.38 12.92
CA THR A 75 -9.54 0.88 12.17
C THR A 75 -8.84 0.81 10.82
N ALA A 76 -8.04 -0.22 10.53
CA ALA A 76 -7.24 -0.23 9.31
C ALA A 76 -8.12 -0.32 8.05
N ALA A 77 -7.84 0.50 7.04
CA ALA A 77 -8.52 0.45 5.75
C ALA A 77 -7.89 -0.65 4.89
N LEU A 78 -8.56 -1.81 4.80
CA LEU A 78 -7.98 -3.03 4.21
C LEU A 78 -8.34 -3.19 2.73
N VAL A 79 -7.42 -3.76 1.95
CA VAL A 79 -7.62 -4.22 0.58
C VAL A 79 -7.50 -5.74 0.45
N GLY A 80 -7.01 -6.38 1.51
CA GLY A 80 -6.84 -7.83 1.62
C GLY A 80 -6.70 -8.26 3.07
N VAL A 81 -6.77 -9.57 3.31
CA VAL A 81 -6.53 -10.18 4.63
C VAL A 81 -5.76 -11.47 4.45
N ARG A 82 -4.74 -11.70 5.29
CA ARG A 82 -3.97 -12.94 5.33
C ARG A 82 -4.11 -13.62 6.68
N PHE A 83 -4.31 -14.92 6.63
CA PHE A 83 -4.28 -15.81 7.78
C PHE A 83 -3.01 -16.65 7.70
N GLU A 84 -2.21 -16.65 8.76
CA GLU A 84 -0.89 -17.27 8.78
C GLU A 84 -0.63 -17.97 10.11
N ASP A 85 0.09 -19.09 10.08
CA ASP A 85 0.55 -19.77 11.29
C ASP A 85 2.08 -19.97 11.32
N THR A 86 2.63 -20.21 12.51
CA THR A 86 4.08 -20.46 12.68
C THR A 86 4.56 -21.80 12.12
N GLY A 87 3.67 -22.61 11.52
CA GLY A 87 4.05 -23.75 10.69
C GLY A 87 4.41 -23.33 9.27
N GLY A 88 4.30 -22.04 8.93
CA GLY A 88 4.55 -21.46 7.63
C GLY A 88 3.33 -21.47 6.71
N GLY A 89 2.21 -22.06 7.13
CA GLY A 89 0.99 -22.12 6.34
C GLY A 89 0.31 -20.76 6.28
N PHE A 90 -0.10 -20.33 5.08
CA PHE A 90 -0.92 -19.13 4.93
C PHE A 90 -1.92 -19.21 3.78
N VAL A 91 -3.00 -18.43 3.92
CA VAL A 91 -3.91 -18.04 2.84
C VAL A 91 -4.10 -16.53 2.90
N GLU A 92 -3.89 -15.85 1.78
CA GLU A 92 -4.15 -14.42 1.59
C GLU A 92 -5.34 -14.24 0.65
N PHE A 93 -6.23 -13.32 1.01
CA PHE A 93 -7.43 -12.98 0.27
C PHE A 93 -7.37 -11.53 -0.17
N GLU A 94 -7.64 -11.29 -1.45
CA GLU A 94 -7.94 -9.96 -1.99
C GLU A 94 -9.42 -9.64 -1.73
N LEU A 95 -9.70 -8.55 -1.02
CA LEU A 95 -11.07 -8.17 -0.68
C LEU A 95 -11.83 -7.71 -1.92
N TYR A 96 -13.10 -8.10 -2.01
CA TYR A 96 -14.02 -7.58 -3.02
C TYR A 96 -14.29 -6.10 -2.78
N SER A 97 -14.68 -5.38 -3.84
CA SER A 97 -14.86 -3.92 -3.83
C SER A 97 -15.75 -3.42 -2.69
N LYS A 98 -16.83 -4.14 -2.34
CA LYS A 98 -17.72 -3.84 -1.21
C LYS A 98 -16.99 -3.78 0.15
N TYR A 99 -15.94 -4.57 0.31
CA TYR A 99 -15.23 -4.75 1.58
C TYR A 99 -13.88 -4.03 1.62
N ARG A 100 -13.41 -3.46 0.49
CA ARG A 100 -12.18 -2.66 0.47
C ARG A 100 -12.33 -1.37 1.27
N GLN A 101 -11.19 -0.88 1.77
CA GLN A 101 -11.06 0.32 2.59
C GLN A 101 -11.88 0.27 3.89
N ARG A 102 -12.19 -0.94 4.36
CA ARG A 102 -12.90 -1.17 5.62
C ARG A 102 -12.01 -1.96 6.57
N SER A 103 -12.22 -1.77 7.87
CA SER A 103 -11.56 -2.58 8.90
C SER A 103 -12.17 -3.96 8.99
N LEU A 104 -11.38 -4.91 9.52
CA LEU A 104 -11.86 -6.28 9.69
C LEU A 104 -13.04 -6.33 10.68
N LEU A 105 -13.03 -5.48 11.72
CA LEU A 105 -14.18 -5.32 12.62
C LEU A 105 -15.45 -4.86 11.88
N SER A 106 -15.33 -3.83 11.02
CA SER A 106 -16.50 -3.34 10.27
C SER A 106 -17.05 -4.41 9.33
N ILE A 107 -16.17 -5.20 8.70
CA ILE A 107 -16.57 -6.30 7.82
C ILE A 107 -17.29 -7.40 8.62
N VAL A 108 -16.74 -7.81 9.77
CA VAL A 108 -17.37 -8.83 10.64
C VAL A 108 -18.76 -8.36 11.11
N ASN A 109 -18.87 -7.11 11.54
CA ASN A 109 -20.14 -6.56 12.03
C ASN A 109 -21.18 -6.37 10.92
N ASP A 110 -20.77 -5.98 9.71
CA ASP A 110 -21.66 -5.91 8.53
C ASP A 110 -22.21 -7.30 8.14
N CYS A 111 -21.38 -8.32 8.29
CA CYS A 111 -21.75 -9.67 7.90
C CYS A 111 -22.63 -10.36 8.92
N MET A 112 -22.26 -10.29 10.20
CA MET A 112 -22.93 -11.08 11.23
C MET A 112 -23.85 -10.26 12.13
N GLY A 113 -23.78 -8.93 12.12
CA GLY A 113 -24.58 -8.10 13.03
C GLY A 113 -24.49 -8.60 14.48
N THR A 114 -25.62 -9.00 15.06
CA THR A 114 -25.71 -9.68 16.37
C THR A 114 -25.91 -11.19 16.29
N ASP A 115 -26.00 -11.77 15.09
CA ASP A 115 -26.24 -13.20 14.91
C ASP A 115 -25.00 -14.03 15.28
N ARG A 116 -25.11 -14.83 16.34
CA ARG A 116 -24.03 -15.67 16.89
C ARG A 116 -24.48 -17.09 17.18
N GLU A 117 -25.72 -17.44 16.79
CA GLU A 117 -26.33 -18.73 17.07
C GLU A 117 -26.86 -19.30 15.77
N ASN A 118 -26.24 -20.40 15.35
CA ASN A 118 -26.64 -21.12 14.15
C ASN A 118 -28.07 -21.66 14.30
N ASP A 119 -29.00 -21.05 13.56
CA ASP A 119 -30.41 -21.46 13.45
C ASP A 119 -30.67 -22.35 12.23
N GLY A 120 -29.61 -22.75 11.51
CA GLY A 120 -29.69 -23.53 10.29
C GLY A 120 -30.16 -22.75 9.06
N SER A 121 -30.31 -21.43 9.13
CA SER A 121 -30.74 -20.58 8.00
C SER A 121 -29.79 -20.65 6.79
N PRO A 122 -30.23 -20.20 5.59
CA PRO A 122 -29.35 -20.14 4.42
C PRO A 122 -28.04 -19.37 4.67
N ALA A 123 -28.08 -18.34 5.52
CA ALA A 123 -26.92 -17.57 5.94
C ALA A 123 -25.89 -18.46 6.65
N TRP A 124 -26.29 -19.22 7.67
CA TRP A 124 -25.39 -20.15 8.35
C TRP A 124 -24.90 -21.28 7.45
N ARG A 125 -25.75 -21.81 6.56
CA ARG A 125 -25.36 -22.90 5.65
C ARG A 125 -24.30 -22.48 4.64
N SER A 126 -24.41 -21.25 4.11
CA SER A 126 -23.54 -20.77 3.02
C SER A 126 -22.43 -19.82 3.49
N GLY A 127 -22.51 -19.35 4.74
CA GLY A 127 -21.77 -18.20 5.24
C GLY A 127 -22.59 -16.91 5.10
N HIS A 128 -22.49 -16.04 6.09
CA HIS A 128 -23.14 -14.73 6.08
C HIS A 128 -22.61 -13.83 4.96
N CYS A 129 -21.30 -13.91 4.70
CA CYS A 129 -20.64 -13.17 3.65
C CYS A 129 -19.52 -13.96 2.98
N ARG A 130 -19.30 -13.65 1.71
CA ARG A 130 -18.06 -13.93 0.96
C ARG A 130 -17.35 -12.59 0.76
N VAL A 131 -16.19 -12.40 1.39
CA VAL A 131 -15.59 -11.06 1.53
C VAL A 131 -14.37 -10.82 0.65
N GLY A 132 -13.76 -11.87 0.13
CA GLY A 132 -12.64 -11.77 -0.79
C GLY A 132 -12.31 -13.10 -1.44
N LYS A 133 -11.53 -13.04 -2.52
CA LYS A 133 -11.04 -14.21 -3.26
C LYS A 133 -9.60 -14.53 -2.84
N ALA A 134 -9.24 -15.81 -2.79
CA ALA A 134 -7.86 -16.20 -2.52
C ALA A 134 -6.91 -15.63 -3.59
N SER A 135 -5.87 -14.93 -3.18
CA SER A 135 -4.86 -14.32 -4.05
C SER A 135 -3.52 -15.04 -3.98
N SER A 136 -3.17 -15.60 -2.81
CA SER A 136 -1.91 -16.31 -2.60
C SER A 136 -2.06 -17.33 -1.47
N THR A 137 -1.34 -18.45 -1.56
CA THR A 137 -1.41 -19.53 -0.57
C THR A 137 -0.08 -20.27 -0.51
N PHE A 138 0.26 -20.78 0.67
CA PHE A 138 1.40 -21.68 0.86
C PHE A 138 1.12 -22.63 2.03
N GLY A 139 1.52 -23.89 1.92
CA GLY A 139 1.44 -24.85 3.04
C GLY A 139 0.01 -25.23 3.50
N VAL A 140 -1.04 -24.70 2.87
CA VAL A 140 -2.45 -25.00 3.20
C VAL A 140 -3.04 -25.94 2.15
N VAL A 141 -3.51 -27.11 2.57
CA VAL A 141 -4.16 -28.10 1.70
C VAL A 141 -5.59 -27.66 1.41
N ARG A 142 -6.01 -27.51 0.14
CA ARG A 142 -7.37 -27.04 -0.22
C ARG A 142 -7.76 -25.73 0.49
N PRO A 143 -7.02 -24.63 0.27
CA PRO A 143 -7.43 -23.32 0.76
C PRO A 143 -8.83 -22.99 0.22
N SER A 144 -9.63 -22.28 1.01
CA SER A 144 -10.94 -21.84 0.54
C SER A 144 -10.75 -20.83 -0.59
N PRO A 145 -11.49 -20.95 -1.71
CA PRO A 145 -11.37 -19.99 -2.82
C PRO A 145 -11.85 -18.60 -2.43
N GLU A 146 -12.67 -18.50 -1.38
CA GLU A 146 -13.16 -17.24 -0.84
C GLU A 146 -13.03 -17.20 0.68
N MET A 147 -12.81 -16.01 1.23
CA MET A 147 -12.91 -15.79 2.67
C MET A 147 -14.39 -15.72 3.03
N VAL A 148 -14.85 -16.69 3.82
CA VAL A 148 -16.26 -16.77 4.24
C VAL A 148 -16.37 -16.43 5.73
N ILE A 149 -17.31 -15.53 6.05
CA ILE A 149 -17.60 -15.12 7.43
C ILE A 149 -18.88 -15.79 7.94
N GLY A 150 -18.83 -16.36 9.15
CA GLY A 150 -19.98 -16.92 9.86
C GLY A 150 -20.60 -18.12 9.14
N TYR A 151 -19.87 -19.24 9.09
CA TYR A 151 -20.21 -20.44 8.32
C TYR A 151 -20.41 -21.67 9.22
N ALA A 152 -21.50 -22.42 9.03
CA ALA A 152 -21.81 -23.67 9.73
C ALA A 152 -22.00 -24.88 8.80
N GLY A 153 -22.18 -24.67 7.49
CA GLY A 153 -22.45 -25.76 6.56
C GLY A 153 -23.78 -26.46 6.89
N SER A 154 -23.81 -27.79 6.86
CA SER A 154 -25.02 -28.56 7.19
C SER A 154 -25.22 -28.82 8.70
N ASN A 155 -24.35 -28.28 9.56
CA ASN A 155 -24.47 -28.45 11.01
C ASN A 155 -25.65 -27.63 11.55
N LEU A 156 -26.35 -28.15 12.56
CA LEU A 156 -27.51 -27.50 13.21
C LEU A 156 -27.28 -27.21 14.70
N GLU A 157 -26.10 -27.50 15.24
CA GLU A 157 -25.76 -27.13 16.62
C GLU A 157 -25.52 -25.61 16.69
N PRO A 158 -26.15 -24.90 17.65
CA PRO A 158 -26.14 -23.44 17.70
C PRO A 158 -24.75 -22.80 17.75
N LEU A 159 -23.78 -23.43 18.40
CA LEU A 159 -22.42 -22.89 18.57
C LEU A 159 -21.41 -23.51 17.59
N ASN A 160 -21.82 -24.45 16.75
CA ASN A 160 -20.91 -25.19 15.87
C ASN A 160 -20.77 -24.50 14.51
N TRP A 161 -20.07 -23.38 14.54
CA TRP A 161 -19.81 -22.55 13.37
C TRP A 161 -18.41 -21.93 13.42
N ILE A 162 -17.96 -21.46 12.26
CA ILE A 162 -16.64 -20.89 12.02
C ILE A 162 -16.80 -19.41 11.69
N LEU A 163 -16.11 -18.55 12.43
CA LEU A 163 -16.08 -17.11 12.16
C LEU A 163 -15.36 -16.81 10.85
N PHE A 164 -14.10 -17.24 10.69
CA PHE A 164 -13.33 -17.08 9.47
C PHE A 164 -12.99 -18.44 8.87
N LYS A 165 -13.75 -18.84 7.84
CA LYS A 165 -13.46 -20.05 7.08
C LYS A 165 -12.47 -19.73 5.97
N VAL A 166 -11.27 -20.31 6.07
CA VAL A 166 -10.14 -20.06 5.16
C VAL A 166 -9.60 -21.31 4.48
N GLN A 167 -10.10 -22.49 4.85
CA GLN A 167 -9.81 -23.77 4.22
C GLN A 167 -11.12 -24.52 3.99
N GLU A 168 -11.22 -25.24 2.87
CA GLU A 168 -12.30 -26.21 2.69
C GLU A 168 -12.10 -27.42 3.61
N SER A 169 -13.18 -28.17 3.88
CA SER A 169 -13.03 -29.40 4.64
C SER A 169 -12.08 -30.34 3.89
N ALA A 170 -11.01 -30.75 4.58
CA ALA A 170 -9.98 -31.59 4.00
C ALA A 170 -9.90 -32.91 4.75
N ALA A 171 -10.23 -34.02 4.07
CA ALA A 171 -10.19 -35.38 4.63
C ALA A 171 -8.85 -35.81 5.29
N GLN A 172 -7.77 -35.05 5.11
CA GLN A 172 -6.41 -35.38 5.57
C GLN A 172 -5.91 -34.53 6.76
N ARG A 173 -6.62 -33.45 7.16
CA ARG A 173 -6.45 -32.81 8.48
C ARG A 173 -7.68 -33.12 9.31
N ARG A 174 -7.52 -33.52 10.58
CA ARG A 174 -8.69 -33.78 11.45
C ARG A 174 -9.58 -32.53 11.62
N LEU A 175 -9.03 -31.32 11.45
CA LEU A 175 -9.74 -30.04 11.59
C LEU A 175 -9.23 -28.99 10.58
N PRO A 176 -10.08 -28.08 10.08
CA PRO A 176 -9.71 -27.07 9.08
C PRO A 176 -8.90 -25.91 9.67
N PHE A 177 -8.00 -25.33 8.88
CA PHE A 177 -7.39 -24.03 9.09
C PHE A 177 -8.51 -23.00 9.10
N ALA A 178 -8.80 -22.46 10.29
CA ALA A 178 -10.00 -21.67 10.57
C ALA A 178 -9.79 -20.84 11.83
N TYR A 179 -10.29 -19.61 11.86
CA TYR A 179 -10.15 -18.73 13.03
C TYR A 179 -11.52 -18.52 13.64
N GLY A 180 -11.61 -18.61 14.98
CA GLY A 180 -12.86 -18.61 15.70
C GLY A 180 -13.76 -19.79 15.33
N THR A 181 -13.44 -21.01 15.77
CA THR A 181 -14.38 -22.14 15.75
C THR A 181 -15.08 -22.27 17.11
N GLN A 182 -16.05 -23.17 17.25
CA GLN A 182 -16.74 -23.44 18.54
C GLN A 182 -15.77 -23.61 19.73
N ASN A 183 -14.72 -24.39 19.53
CA ASN A 183 -13.88 -24.85 20.63
C ASN A 183 -12.51 -24.17 20.66
N SER A 184 -12.02 -23.68 19.53
CA SER A 184 -10.69 -23.08 19.48
C SER A 184 -10.41 -22.19 18.27
N THR A 185 -9.32 -21.44 18.33
CA THR A 185 -8.70 -20.82 17.14
C THR A 185 -7.75 -21.78 16.45
N ASN A 186 -7.82 -21.87 15.12
CA ASN A 186 -7.01 -22.75 14.29
C ASN A 186 -6.86 -24.18 14.86
N PRO A 187 -7.96 -24.95 14.90
CA PRO A 187 -7.97 -26.20 15.63
C PRO A 187 -6.96 -27.22 15.09
N GLY A 188 -6.31 -27.95 15.99
CA GLY A 188 -5.28 -28.94 15.61
C GLY A 188 -3.90 -28.34 15.29
N PHE A 189 -3.66 -27.08 15.67
CA PHE A 189 -2.35 -26.45 15.57
C PHE A 189 -1.98 -25.77 16.90
N ALA A 190 -0.85 -26.17 17.50
CA ALA A 190 -0.42 -25.69 18.83
C ALA A 190 0.57 -24.51 18.80
N GLY A 191 0.98 -24.05 17.60
CA GLY A 191 1.87 -22.89 17.44
C GLY A 191 1.13 -21.56 17.55
N ARG A 192 1.74 -20.47 17.05
CA ARG A 192 1.07 -19.15 17.02
C ARG A 192 0.39 -18.90 15.67
N VAL A 193 -0.66 -18.13 15.72
CA VAL A 193 -1.49 -17.76 14.59
C VAL A 193 -1.57 -16.24 14.47
N TYR A 194 -1.73 -15.77 13.23
CA TYR A 194 -1.73 -14.36 12.90
C TYR A 194 -2.83 -14.05 11.88
N ILE A 195 -3.44 -12.88 12.05
CA ILE A 195 -4.21 -12.24 11.00
C ILE A 195 -3.48 -10.96 10.62
N TYR A 196 -3.14 -10.81 9.35
CA TYR A 196 -2.57 -9.59 8.79
C TYR A 196 -3.58 -8.94 7.86
N GLY A 197 -3.79 -7.64 8.00
CA GLY A 197 -4.51 -6.82 7.07
C GLY A 197 -3.56 -6.36 5.98
N VAL A 198 -3.99 -6.48 4.74
CA VAL A 198 -3.27 -5.94 3.58
C VAL A 198 -3.86 -4.56 3.30
N GLN A 199 -3.03 -3.53 3.20
CA GLN A 199 -3.44 -2.18 2.85
C GLN A 199 -2.72 -1.74 1.57
N TYR A 200 -3.30 -0.80 0.83
CA TYR A 200 -2.48 0.01 -0.06
C TYR A 200 -1.47 0.75 0.80
N ALA A 201 -0.18 0.64 0.48
CA ALA A 201 0.79 1.56 1.04
C ALA A 201 0.35 2.97 0.64
N VAL A 202 -0.18 3.75 1.59
CA VAL A 202 -0.61 5.13 1.38
C VAL A 202 0.61 5.90 0.91
N GLU A 203 0.58 6.40 -0.33
CA GLU A 203 1.43 7.40 -0.99
C GLU A 203 2.82 7.72 -0.41
N ARG A 204 3.54 6.72 0.09
CA ARG A 204 5.00 6.65 0.15
C ARG A 204 5.45 5.21 -0.04
N ALA A 205 5.00 4.61 -1.12
CA ALA A 205 5.81 3.59 -1.80
C ALA A 205 6.73 4.34 -2.79
N GLY A 206 7.64 5.19 -2.28
CA GLY A 206 8.46 6.09 -3.08
C GLY A 206 9.26 5.33 -4.15
N MET A 207 10.48 4.91 -3.84
CA MET A 207 11.25 4.08 -4.76
C MET A 207 10.80 2.61 -4.80
N TRP A 208 9.93 2.18 -3.90
CA TRP A 208 9.47 0.78 -3.81
C TRP A 208 8.28 0.59 -4.74
N LYS A 209 8.45 -0.07 -5.88
CA LYS A 209 7.37 -0.36 -6.84
C LYS A 209 6.55 -1.57 -6.43
N SER A 210 7.17 -2.63 -5.92
CA SER A 210 6.48 -3.75 -5.27
C SER A 210 7.42 -4.48 -4.31
N VAL A 211 6.89 -5.08 -3.24
CA VAL A 211 7.66 -5.91 -2.31
C VAL A 211 6.95 -7.26 -2.20
N THR A 212 7.58 -8.34 -2.65
CA THR A 212 6.99 -9.68 -2.51
C THR A 212 7.22 -10.23 -1.11
N ARG A 213 6.37 -11.16 -0.70
CA ARG A 213 6.58 -11.94 0.53
C ARG A 213 7.84 -12.82 0.43
N PRO A 214 8.46 -13.18 1.56
CA PRO A 214 8.07 -12.83 2.94
C PRO A 214 8.58 -11.47 3.45
N CYS A 215 9.23 -10.67 2.60
CA CYS A 215 9.65 -9.30 2.92
C CYS A 215 8.44 -8.36 3.13
N GLN A 216 8.65 -7.29 3.88
CA GLN A 216 7.58 -6.42 4.37
C GLN A 216 7.97 -4.94 4.26
N LEU A 217 6.99 -4.09 3.96
CA LEU A 217 7.11 -2.64 4.15
C LEU A 217 6.68 -2.31 5.59
N ASP A 218 7.53 -1.64 6.35
CA ASP A 218 7.22 -1.21 7.70
C ASP A 218 6.46 0.12 7.75
N GLY A 219 6.14 0.59 8.95
CA GLY A 219 5.40 1.85 9.16
C GLY A 219 6.15 3.12 8.75
N ASP A 220 7.48 3.06 8.63
CA ASP A 220 8.34 4.20 8.28
C ASP A 220 8.62 4.25 6.77
N GLY A 221 8.07 3.32 5.98
CA GLY A 221 8.32 3.21 4.55
C GLY A 221 9.65 2.53 4.20
N CYS A 222 10.21 1.75 5.12
CA CYS A 222 11.39 0.92 4.88
C CYS A 222 10.98 -0.52 4.55
N VAL A 223 11.79 -1.20 3.74
CA VAL A 223 11.60 -2.62 3.45
C VAL A 223 12.47 -3.46 4.38
N THR A 224 11.91 -4.52 4.93
CA THR A 224 12.59 -5.41 5.88
C THR A 224 12.55 -6.87 5.45
N SER A 225 13.52 -7.64 5.94
CA SER A 225 13.40 -9.11 5.99
C SER A 225 12.17 -9.52 6.81
N HIS A 226 11.70 -10.74 6.62
CA HIS A 226 10.59 -11.27 7.39
C HIS A 226 10.88 -11.23 8.90
N ASN A 227 9.84 -10.93 9.70
CA ASN A 227 9.89 -10.86 11.17
C ASN A 227 10.84 -9.80 11.77
N PHE A 228 11.51 -8.97 10.97
CA PHE A 228 12.39 -7.91 11.48
C PHE A 228 11.66 -7.05 12.54
N PRO A 229 12.27 -6.74 13.71
CA PRO A 229 13.69 -6.92 14.08
C PRO A 229 14.01 -8.26 14.76
N ARG A 230 13.15 -9.28 14.61
CA ARG A 230 13.43 -10.67 15.03
C ARG A 230 14.10 -11.44 13.88
N TYR A 231 14.36 -12.72 14.15
CA TYR A 231 15.02 -13.59 13.20
C TYR A 231 14.14 -13.84 11.98
N TYR A 232 14.72 -13.73 10.78
CA TYR A 232 14.08 -14.20 9.55
C TYR A 232 13.95 -15.73 9.56
N GLY A 233 13.12 -16.29 8.68
CA GLY A 233 12.95 -17.73 8.50
C GLY A 233 14.01 -18.35 7.59
N THR A 234 14.08 -19.68 7.56
CA THR A 234 14.92 -20.40 6.60
C THR A 234 14.17 -20.57 5.27
N GLN A 235 14.92 -20.70 4.16
CA GLN A 235 14.40 -20.85 2.80
C GLN A 235 13.48 -19.70 2.35
N GLU A 236 13.73 -18.50 2.84
CA GLU A 236 13.02 -17.32 2.40
C GLU A 236 13.49 -16.89 1.02
N HIS A 237 12.57 -16.33 0.25
CA HIS A 237 12.89 -15.68 -1.02
C HIS A 237 11.92 -14.54 -1.27
N CYS A 238 12.43 -13.33 -1.55
CA CYS A 238 11.60 -12.20 -1.95
C CYS A 238 12.27 -11.33 -3.02
N SER A 239 11.47 -10.62 -3.81
CA SER A 239 11.88 -9.56 -4.74
C SER A 239 11.30 -8.23 -4.29
N ILE A 240 12.08 -7.16 -4.43
CA ILE A 240 11.68 -5.78 -4.21
C ILE A 240 11.90 -5.04 -5.52
N GLU A 241 10.80 -4.81 -6.24
CA GLU A 241 10.83 -4.04 -7.48
C GLU A 241 10.99 -2.57 -7.16
N ILE A 242 11.83 -1.88 -7.93
CA ILE A 242 12.15 -0.46 -7.76
C ILE A 242 11.37 0.37 -8.78
N GLU A 243 10.89 1.55 -8.37
CA GLU A 243 10.40 2.61 -9.24
C GLU A 243 11.60 3.51 -9.59
N PRO A 244 12.22 3.37 -10.78
CA PRO A 244 13.50 4.01 -11.07
C PRO A 244 13.42 5.54 -11.02
N SER A 245 12.26 6.10 -11.36
CA SER A 245 12.03 7.55 -11.33
C SER A 245 12.06 8.16 -9.93
N LEU A 246 11.92 7.32 -8.89
CA LEU A 246 11.87 7.73 -7.48
C LEU A 246 13.05 7.16 -6.67
N ALA A 247 13.97 6.42 -7.30
CA ALA A 247 15.08 5.74 -6.64
C ALA A 247 16.01 6.71 -5.90
N THR A 248 16.27 6.42 -4.62
CA THR A 248 17.22 7.17 -3.77
C THR A 248 18.28 6.21 -3.22
N PRO A 249 19.42 6.72 -2.73
CA PRO A 249 20.39 5.90 -2.03
C PRO A 249 19.77 5.18 -0.83
N LEU A 250 20.12 3.90 -0.63
CA LEU A 250 19.65 3.13 0.51
C LEU A 250 20.28 3.62 1.82
N ASN A 251 19.45 3.97 2.80
CA ASN A 251 19.86 4.10 4.19
C ASN A 251 19.57 2.77 4.92
N VAL A 252 20.62 1.99 5.21
CA VAL A 252 20.54 0.66 5.81
C VAL A 252 20.67 0.81 7.33
N THR A 253 19.53 0.74 8.02
CA THR A 253 19.50 0.98 9.48
C THR A 253 19.92 -0.23 10.31
N ASP A 254 19.79 -1.45 9.78
CA ASP A 254 20.36 -2.66 10.37
C ASP A 254 20.60 -3.70 9.26
N PHE A 255 21.64 -4.51 9.43
CA PHE A 255 22.01 -5.58 8.49
C PHE A 255 22.80 -6.67 9.23
N LYS A 256 22.13 -7.80 9.52
CA LYS A 256 22.69 -8.98 10.17
C LYS A 256 22.10 -10.25 9.55
N THR A 257 22.86 -10.88 8.65
CA THR A 257 22.51 -12.14 7.98
C THR A 257 23.60 -13.19 8.22
N GLU A 258 23.36 -14.45 7.88
CA GLU A 258 24.42 -15.45 7.88
C GLU A 258 25.43 -15.13 6.78
N SER A 259 26.70 -14.96 7.16
CA SER A 259 27.77 -14.59 6.23
C SER A 259 27.95 -15.65 5.14
N ASN A 260 27.91 -15.23 3.88
CA ASN A 260 28.09 -16.05 2.67
C ASN A 260 26.97 -17.07 2.34
N HIS A 261 25.98 -17.23 3.21
CA HIS A 261 24.86 -18.18 3.03
C HIS A 261 23.58 -17.45 2.65
N ASP A 262 23.24 -16.41 3.42
CA ASP A 262 22.04 -15.63 3.23
C ASP A 262 22.35 -14.32 2.50
N ILE A 263 21.76 -14.17 1.31
CA ILE A 263 22.22 -13.25 0.29
C ILE A 263 21.15 -12.21 -0.04
N LEU A 264 21.52 -10.93 0.10
CA LEU A 264 20.82 -9.81 -0.50
C LEU A 264 21.60 -9.34 -1.75
N THR A 265 20.94 -9.25 -2.90
CA THR A 265 21.53 -8.75 -4.14
C THR A 265 20.98 -7.37 -4.48
N VAL A 266 21.84 -6.38 -4.67
CA VAL A 266 21.50 -5.03 -5.13
C VAL A 266 22.43 -4.65 -6.28
N ASN A 267 21.88 -4.29 -7.44
CA ASN A 267 22.65 -3.94 -8.66
C ASN A 267 23.69 -5.01 -9.02
N GLY A 268 23.28 -6.27 -9.06
CA GLY A 268 24.17 -7.42 -9.30
C GLY A 268 25.21 -7.71 -8.20
N LYS A 269 25.33 -6.87 -7.17
CA LYS A 269 26.28 -7.06 -6.06
C LYS A 269 25.62 -7.78 -4.90
N VAL A 270 26.32 -8.78 -4.38
CA VAL A 270 25.90 -9.62 -3.26
C VAL A 270 26.37 -9.05 -1.92
N TYR A 271 25.46 -9.06 -0.94
CA TYR A 271 25.68 -8.64 0.45
C TYR A 271 25.26 -9.75 1.40
N SER A 272 26.04 -9.95 2.46
CA SER A 272 25.76 -10.90 3.55
C SER A 272 26.52 -10.51 4.82
N GLY A 273 26.24 -11.18 5.94
CA GLY A 273 26.91 -10.95 7.21
C GLY A 273 26.44 -9.63 7.85
N SER A 274 27.36 -8.71 8.09
CA SER A 274 27.09 -7.45 8.80
C SER A 274 27.28 -6.17 8.00
N THR A 275 27.55 -6.30 6.70
CA THR A 275 27.82 -5.17 5.81
C THR A 275 26.76 -5.13 4.73
N GLY A 276 25.78 -4.24 4.89
CA GLY A 276 24.69 -4.04 3.92
C GLY A 276 25.02 -3.04 2.81
N PRO A 277 24.08 -2.83 1.87
CA PRO A 277 24.23 -1.92 0.72
C PRO A 277 24.05 -0.44 1.09
N GLN A 278 24.79 0.07 2.08
CA GLN A 278 24.68 1.47 2.52
C GLN A 278 25.03 2.45 1.39
N GLY A 279 24.15 3.43 1.16
CA GLY A 279 24.34 4.52 0.20
C GLY A 279 24.22 4.11 -1.27
N ILE A 280 23.85 2.86 -1.56
CA ILE A 280 23.67 2.39 -2.94
C ILE A 280 22.30 2.79 -3.44
N THR A 281 22.20 3.43 -4.60
CA THR A 281 20.91 3.61 -5.29
C THR A 281 20.61 2.35 -6.11
N PRO A 282 19.52 1.62 -5.85
CA PRO A 282 19.17 0.45 -6.62
C PRO A 282 18.61 0.87 -7.98
N LEU A 283 19.07 0.19 -9.03
CA LEU A 283 18.72 0.42 -10.44
C LEU A 283 17.81 -0.67 -10.98
N GLU A 284 17.79 -1.82 -10.31
CA GLU A 284 17.01 -3.02 -10.63
C GLU A 284 16.41 -3.60 -9.35
N ALA A 285 15.62 -4.67 -9.50
CA ALA A 285 15.01 -5.35 -8.38
C ALA A 285 16.05 -5.83 -7.35
N ILE A 286 15.76 -5.60 -6.07
CA ILE A 286 16.56 -6.15 -4.97
C ILE A 286 16.03 -7.54 -4.66
N VAL A 287 16.91 -8.54 -4.58
CA VAL A 287 16.53 -9.93 -4.34
C VAL A 287 17.13 -10.42 -3.02
N TRP A 288 16.30 -11.02 -2.17
CA TRP A 288 16.70 -11.63 -0.91
C TRP A 288 16.49 -13.14 -0.95
N ARG A 289 17.44 -13.91 -0.42
CA ARG A 289 17.28 -15.34 -0.14
C ARG A 289 17.98 -15.78 1.14
N SER A 290 17.38 -16.73 1.86
CA SER A 290 18.04 -17.47 2.95
C SER A 290 18.20 -18.96 2.64
N ASP A 291 19.19 -19.59 3.24
CA ASP A 291 19.41 -21.04 3.11
C ASP A 291 18.52 -21.86 4.07
N ASN A 292 18.74 -23.16 4.18
CA ASN A 292 17.88 -24.04 4.98
C ASN A 292 18.17 -24.03 6.49
N SER A 293 19.11 -23.21 6.96
CA SER A 293 19.56 -23.20 8.35
C SER A 293 19.91 -21.78 8.85
N VAL A 294 20.38 -21.71 10.10
CA VAL A 294 20.96 -20.52 10.77
C VAL A 294 20.40 -19.16 10.35
N SER A 295 19.32 -18.73 10.99
CA SER A 295 18.81 -17.37 10.80
C SER A 295 19.53 -16.35 11.71
N LYS A 296 19.47 -15.07 11.33
CA LYS A 296 19.93 -13.91 12.11
C LYS A 296 18.83 -12.85 12.16
N ARG A 297 19.12 -11.68 12.75
CA ARG A 297 18.16 -10.57 12.94
C ARG A 297 17.61 -9.97 11.64
N GLY A 298 18.28 -10.18 10.52
CA GLY A 298 17.84 -9.70 9.21
C GLY A 298 18.29 -8.27 8.91
N TRP A 299 17.52 -7.56 8.10
CA TRP A 299 17.92 -6.27 7.55
C TRP A 299 16.74 -5.32 7.41
N ARG A 300 17.06 -4.03 7.31
CA ARG A 300 16.10 -2.94 7.07
C ARG A 300 16.69 -1.90 6.13
N LEU A 301 16.03 -1.70 4.99
CA LEU A 301 16.43 -0.80 3.90
C LEU A 301 15.43 0.36 3.82
N CYS A 302 15.92 1.58 4.02
CA CYS A 302 15.10 2.79 3.92
C CYS A 302 15.53 3.62 2.71
N PRO A 303 14.60 4.35 2.05
CA PRO A 303 15.00 5.44 1.15
C PRO A 303 15.76 6.50 1.93
N SER A 304 16.84 7.06 1.37
CA SER A 304 17.44 8.27 1.95
C SER A 304 16.46 9.42 1.77
N THR A 305 16.23 10.19 2.84
CA THR A 305 15.48 11.44 2.73
C THR A 305 16.28 12.36 1.82
N VAL A 306 15.84 12.54 0.57
CA VAL A 306 16.23 13.73 -0.20
C VAL A 306 15.80 14.89 0.67
N GLY A 307 16.74 15.73 1.08
CA GLY A 307 16.43 16.91 1.85
C GLY A 307 15.35 17.71 1.13
N SER A 308 14.12 17.65 1.63
CA SER A 308 13.28 18.82 1.62
C SER A 308 13.99 19.83 2.51
N ALA A 309 14.92 20.57 1.91
CA ALA A 309 15.15 21.95 2.30
C ALA A 309 13.92 22.77 1.87
N ILE A 310 12.76 22.43 2.44
CA ILE A 310 11.73 23.41 2.71
C ILE A 310 11.78 23.51 4.23
N GLY A 311 12.42 24.59 4.69
CA GLY A 311 12.53 24.87 6.11
C GLY A 311 11.17 24.80 6.79
N SER A 312 11.20 24.42 8.06
CA SER A 312 10.15 24.70 9.03
C SER A 312 9.50 26.06 8.77
N ILE A 313 8.33 26.07 8.14
CA ILE A 313 7.39 27.17 8.25
C ILE A 313 6.44 26.74 9.36
N GLU A 314 6.48 27.47 10.47
CA GLU A 314 5.47 27.42 11.52
C GLU A 314 4.07 27.55 10.90
N ASP A 315 3.14 26.68 11.32
CA ASP A 315 1.72 26.79 10.95
C ASP A 315 1.16 28.18 11.32
N PRO A 316 0.48 28.90 10.41
CA PRO A 316 -0.48 29.93 10.80
C PRO A 316 -1.87 29.30 11.04
N PRO A 317 -2.71 29.94 11.88
CA PRO A 317 -3.88 29.32 12.46
C PRO A 317 -5.03 29.17 11.45
N SER A 318 -5.91 28.25 11.81
CA SER A 318 -7.07 27.74 11.08
C SER A 318 -8.01 28.81 10.48
N GLY A 319 -8.47 28.54 9.26
CA GLY A 319 -9.43 29.33 8.47
C GLY A 319 -8.75 29.83 7.19
N VAL A 320 -9.12 29.47 5.97
CA VAL A 320 -10.43 29.66 5.32
C VAL A 320 -10.58 28.63 4.18
N HIS A 321 -11.84 28.32 3.88
CA HIS A 321 -12.38 27.30 2.97
C HIS A 321 -11.95 27.38 1.48
N VAL A 322 -11.72 26.18 0.90
CA VAL A 322 -12.28 25.61 -0.35
C VAL A 322 -12.21 26.41 -1.66
N PHE A 323 -11.94 25.69 -2.76
CA PHE A 323 -12.22 25.98 -4.19
C PHE A 323 -11.05 26.41 -5.10
N LEU A 324 -10.06 25.52 -5.27
CA LEU A 324 -9.12 25.59 -6.40
C LEU A 324 -9.47 24.70 -7.63
N PRO A 325 -10.24 23.59 -7.55
CA PRO A 325 -10.56 22.83 -8.76
C PRO A 325 -11.69 23.46 -9.60
N VAL A 326 -12.61 24.19 -8.96
CA VAL A 326 -13.82 24.73 -9.62
C VAL A 326 -13.51 26.02 -10.39
N ILE A 327 -12.60 26.86 -9.90
CA ILE A 327 -12.19 28.09 -10.59
C ILE A 327 -11.37 27.76 -11.86
N PHE A 328 -10.52 26.74 -11.80
CA PHE A 328 -9.72 26.32 -12.96
C PHE A 328 -10.61 25.71 -14.07
N LEU A 329 -11.63 24.93 -13.70
CA LEU A 329 -12.63 24.41 -14.64
C LEU A 329 -13.52 25.51 -15.22
N ALA A 330 -13.93 26.50 -14.41
CA ALA A 330 -14.71 27.64 -14.89
C ALA A 330 -13.92 28.53 -15.87
N MET A 331 -12.63 28.74 -15.63
CA MET A 331 -11.74 29.51 -16.51
C MET A 331 -11.50 28.79 -17.86
N ILE A 332 -11.39 27.46 -17.84
CA ILE A 332 -11.30 26.65 -19.07
C ILE A 332 -12.62 26.69 -19.86
N CYS A 333 -13.77 26.63 -19.18
CA CYS A 333 -15.07 26.78 -19.84
C CYS A 333 -15.29 28.18 -20.44
N LEU A 334 -14.84 29.25 -19.78
CA LEU A 334 -14.91 30.62 -20.30
C LEU A 334 -14.00 30.82 -21.53
N ALA A 335 -12.81 30.22 -21.54
CA ALA A 335 -11.89 30.27 -22.68
C ALA A 335 -12.41 29.51 -23.92
N CYS A 336 -13.26 28.50 -23.73
CA CYS A 336 -13.91 27.78 -24.83
C CYS A 336 -15.16 28.49 -25.39
N TYR A 337 -15.75 29.45 -24.67
CA TYR A 337 -17.00 30.11 -25.07
C TYR A 337 -16.78 31.44 -25.80
N SER A 338 -15.67 32.14 -25.56
CA SER A 338 -15.30 33.35 -26.29
C SER A 338 -14.49 33.01 -27.55
N GLY A 339 -15.10 33.20 -28.72
CA GLY A 339 -14.53 32.87 -30.03
C GLY A 339 -13.19 33.56 -30.41
N PRO A 340 -12.77 33.46 -31.68
CA PRO A 340 -11.35 33.51 -32.14
C PRO A 340 -10.60 34.85 -32.01
N THR A 341 -11.13 35.84 -31.30
CA THR A 341 -10.50 37.16 -31.11
C THR A 341 -9.46 37.20 -29.98
N MET A 342 -9.57 36.38 -28.92
CA MET A 342 -8.57 36.36 -27.83
C MET A 342 -7.25 35.66 -28.17
N LEU A 343 -7.23 34.76 -29.16
CA LEU A 343 -6.00 34.08 -29.60
C LEU A 343 -5.01 35.04 -30.30
N ARG A 344 -5.48 36.18 -30.81
CA ARG A 344 -4.63 37.17 -31.50
C ARG A 344 -3.91 38.10 -30.53
N THR A 345 -4.48 38.39 -29.36
CA THR A 345 -3.82 39.18 -28.30
C THR A 345 -2.84 38.33 -27.51
N TRP A 346 -3.18 37.06 -27.23
CA TRP A 346 -2.28 36.13 -26.53
C TRP A 346 -1.02 35.78 -27.36
N ARG A 347 -1.16 35.60 -28.68
CA ARG A 347 0.00 35.40 -29.58
C ARG A 347 0.90 36.64 -29.73
N ARG A 348 0.36 37.86 -29.57
CA ARG A 348 1.16 39.10 -29.56
C ARG A 348 1.92 39.30 -28.24
N TRP A 349 1.40 38.78 -27.13
CA TRP A 349 2.05 38.85 -25.81
C TRP A 349 3.32 37.98 -25.72
N HIS A 350 3.33 36.79 -26.34
CA HIS A 350 4.51 35.91 -26.33
C HIS A 350 5.59 36.25 -27.39
N ALA A 351 5.25 37.00 -28.45
CA ALA A 351 6.18 37.29 -29.55
C ALA A 351 7.31 38.28 -29.22
N GLN A 352 7.29 38.92 -28.04
CA GLN A 352 8.34 39.86 -27.61
C GLN A 352 9.33 39.28 -26.60
N ARG A 353 9.20 38.01 -26.16
CA ARG A 353 10.03 37.45 -25.07
C ARG A 353 10.79 36.16 -25.37
N VAL A 354 10.76 35.65 -26.62
CA VAL A 354 11.60 34.51 -27.03
C VAL A 354 12.16 34.78 -28.43
N ARG A 355 13.46 35.10 -28.53
CA ARG A 355 14.20 35.02 -29.80
C ARG A 355 14.93 33.68 -29.84
N LEU A 356 14.47 32.76 -30.66
CA LEU A 356 15.24 31.58 -31.06
C LEU A 356 16.16 32.00 -32.21
N ARG A 357 17.47 31.85 -32.03
CA ARG A 357 18.44 32.01 -33.12
C ARG A 357 18.58 30.64 -33.79
N ASN A 358 17.97 30.48 -34.97
CA ASN A 358 18.24 29.34 -35.84
C ASN A 358 19.36 29.75 -36.80
N ASP A 359 20.57 29.24 -36.58
CA ASP A 359 21.54 29.10 -37.67
C ASP A 359 21.51 27.63 -38.12
N LEU A 360 21.11 27.43 -39.37
CA LEU A 360 21.03 26.14 -40.06
C LEU A 360 22.33 25.94 -40.84
N ASP A 361 23.05 24.85 -40.58
CA ASP A 361 24.06 24.31 -41.50
C ASP A 361 23.67 22.90 -41.98
N HIS A 362 24.22 22.54 -43.14
CA HIS A 362 23.55 21.91 -44.27
C HIS A 362 23.26 20.39 -44.19
N ASP A 363 23.44 19.71 -43.05
CA ASP A 363 23.45 18.23 -43.02
C ASP A 363 22.38 17.54 -42.14
N GLY A 364 21.32 18.25 -41.73
CA GLY A 364 20.05 17.60 -41.38
C GLY A 364 20.07 16.55 -40.25
N VAL A 365 20.76 16.82 -39.14
CA VAL A 365 20.70 16.00 -37.91
C VAL A 365 20.13 16.86 -36.76
N CYS A 366 19.12 16.37 -36.04
CA CYS A 366 18.61 17.03 -34.83
C CYS A 366 19.71 17.05 -33.75
N GLY A 367 20.23 18.24 -33.46
CA GLY A 367 21.05 18.52 -32.28
C GLY A 367 20.21 18.65 -31.01
N ASP A 368 20.81 18.28 -29.90
CA ASP A 368 20.31 18.23 -28.53
C ASP A 368 19.72 19.58 -28.03
N LEU A 369 18.65 19.51 -27.22
CA LEU A 369 17.94 20.67 -26.68
C LEU A 369 18.40 20.89 -25.23
N THR A 370 19.34 21.81 -25.01
CA THR A 370 19.67 22.28 -23.67
C THR A 370 18.94 23.58 -23.35
N VAL A 371 18.24 23.60 -22.21
CA VAL A 371 17.64 24.81 -21.64
C VAL A 371 18.62 25.34 -20.61
N ASP A 372 19.21 26.50 -20.87
CA ASP A 372 20.03 27.21 -19.89
C ASP A 372 19.09 27.97 -18.94
N ALA A 373 19.00 27.50 -17.69
CA ALA A 373 18.24 28.14 -16.63
C ALA A 373 19.14 29.12 -15.89
N THR A 374 19.45 30.24 -16.52
CA THR A 374 20.07 31.39 -15.83
C THR A 374 19.25 32.65 -16.09
N GLU A 375 18.96 33.36 -14.99
CA GLU A 375 18.22 34.64 -14.86
C GLU A 375 16.70 34.65 -15.10
N LEU A 376 15.92 34.52 -14.01
CA LEU A 376 14.64 35.21 -13.86
C LEU A 376 14.34 35.45 -12.36
N THR A 377 15.05 36.40 -11.75
CA THR A 377 14.61 37.04 -10.49
C THR A 377 14.26 38.49 -10.81
N LEU A 378 12.96 38.81 -10.88
CA LEU A 378 12.48 40.19 -10.87
C LEU A 378 12.32 40.61 -9.40
N ASP A 379 12.88 41.76 -9.02
CA ASP A 379 12.73 42.25 -7.65
C ASP A 379 11.37 42.93 -7.41
N GLN A 380 11.04 43.12 -6.13
CA GLN A 380 9.75 43.66 -5.67
C GLN A 380 9.43 45.08 -6.21
N SER A 381 10.45 45.88 -6.51
CA SER A 381 10.28 47.23 -7.06
C SER A 381 9.76 47.19 -8.50
N GLN A 382 10.18 46.19 -9.29
CA GLN A 382 9.70 45.99 -10.66
C GLN A 382 8.28 45.43 -10.70
N GLN A 383 7.91 44.60 -9.71
CA GLN A 383 6.53 44.13 -9.53
C GLN A 383 5.58 45.27 -9.11
N ALA A 384 6.05 46.21 -8.28
CA ALA A 384 5.24 47.37 -7.86
C ALA A 384 5.01 48.40 -8.99
N GLN A 385 5.93 48.52 -9.95
CA GLN A 385 5.77 49.38 -11.12
C GLN A 385 4.66 48.83 -12.06
N LEU A 386 4.65 47.52 -12.28
CA LEU A 386 3.67 46.82 -13.14
C LEU A 386 2.24 46.90 -12.58
N LEU A 387 2.08 46.89 -11.26
CA LEU A 387 0.78 47.06 -10.61
C LEU A 387 0.24 48.50 -10.75
N ARG A 388 1.12 49.50 -10.81
CA ARG A 388 0.71 50.90 -11.04
C ARG A 388 0.29 51.16 -12.47
N ASP A 389 1.03 50.61 -13.44
CA ASP A 389 0.72 50.80 -14.86
C ASP A 389 -0.60 50.11 -15.25
N GLY A 390 -0.88 48.92 -14.69
CA GLY A 390 -2.14 48.20 -14.92
C GLY A 390 -3.39 48.91 -14.35
N HIS A 391 -3.25 49.73 -13.31
CA HIS A 391 -4.38 50.52 -12.77
C HIS A 391 -4.76 51.72 -13.66
N SER A 392 -3.86 52.17 -14.55
CA SER A 392 -4.10 53.30 -15.45
C SER A 392 -4.82 52.93 -16.76
N GLU A 393 -4.80 51.66 -17.16
CA GLU A 393 -5.47 51.17 -18.39
C GLU A 393 -6.94 50.75 -18.16
N PHE A 394 -7.42 50.73 -16.91
CA PHE A 394 -8.82 50.41 -16.57
C PHE A 394 -9.71 51.63 -16.26
N ALA A 395 -9.20 52.85 -16.47
CA ALA A 395 -9.91 54.10 -16.17
C ALA A 395 -10.27 54.97 -17.40
N ASN A 396 -10.25 54.43 -18.63
CA ASN A 396 -10.82 55.09 -19.82
C ASN A 396 -11.62 54.13 -20.69
#